data_AF-B4J9H2-F1
#
_entry.id   AF-B4J9H2-F1
#
_cell.length_a   1.000
_cell.length_b   1.000
_cell.length_c   1.000
_cell.angle_alpha   90.00
_cell.angle_beta   90.00
_cell.angle_gamma   90.00
#
_symmetry.space_group_name_H-M   'P 1'
#
loop_
_entity.id
_entity.type
_entity.pdbx_description
1 polymer ?
#
loop_
_entity_poly.entity_id
_entity_poly.type
_entity_poly.pdbx_seq_one_letter_code
_entity_poly.pdbx_strand_id
1 'polypeptide(L)'
;MAETSIDVSGEMQMPPPRPTGGQTKFGFDLQSLQSLPSPMELIQMVRLSLRPWTVFFNISNFKSAVSMQRLKNRVMHNLSYFQSNYIFVFIVLMIYCLITSPLTLLVLAAVAYGAHRIRSSNRNLTIMGHTVTPKQQIIGLHLGAAPLLFLVGAGAVLFWTLGASCFVIFMHAVFYNIDAIVTEENEGFLAQVV
;
A
#
# COMPACT_ATOMS: atom_id res chain seq x y z
N MET A 1 -7.08 -82.97 -11.08
CA MET A 1 -6.93 -81.59 -11.60
C MET A 1 -7.80 -80.72 -10.71
N ALA A 2 -7.20 -79.95 -9.81
CA ALA A 2 -7.93 -79.11 -8.86
C ALA A 2 -8.20 -77.76 -9.51
N GLU A 3 -9.47 -77.39 -9.64
CA GLU A 3 -9.89 -76.08 -10.13
C GLU A 3 -9.50 -75.02 -9.09
N THR A 4 -8.68 -74.05 -9.49
CA THR A 4 -8.38 -72.86 -8.68
C THR A 4 -9.09 -71.69 -9.33
N SER A 5 -10.21 -71.29 -8.73
CA SER A 5 -10.96 -70.09 -9.07
C SER A 5 -10.15 -68.86 -8.68
N ILE A 6 -9.58 -68.16 -9.65
CA ILE A 6 -8.94 -66.87 -9.44
C ILE A 6 -10.04 -65.81 -9.46
N ASP A 7 -10.37 -65.27 -8.28
CA ASP A 7 -11.30 -64.16 -8.12
C ASP A 7 -10.66 -62.86 -8.64
N VAL A 8 -11.11 -62.42 -9.82
CA VAL A 8 -10.70 -61.17 -10.45
C VAL A 8 -11.65 -60.06 -9.99
N SER A 9 -11.57 -59.72 -8.72
CA SER A 9 -12.24 -58.55 -8.14
C SER A 9 -11.20 -57.46 -7.91
N GLY A 10 -10.86 -56.74 -8.99
CA GLY A 10 -10.01 -55.56 -8.90
C GLY A 10 -10.78 -54.42 -8.24
N GLU A 11 -10.44 -54.09 -6.99
CA GLU A 11 -10.90 -52.85 -6.36
C GLU A 11 -10.23 -51.66 -7.06
N MET A 12 -10.93 -51.13 -8.08
CA MET A 12 -10.54 -49.89 -8.73
C MET A 12 -10.86 -48.73 -7.79
N GLN A 13 -9.93 -48.43 -6.89
CA GLN A 13 -9.98 -47.24 -6.05
C GLN A 13 -9.97 -46.00 -6.97
N MET A 14 -11.13 -45.36 -7.17
CA MET A 14 -11.20 -44.06 -7.83
C MET A 14 -10.47 -43.03 -6.96
N PRO A 15 -9.56 -42.21 -7.54
CA PRO A 15 -8.94 -41.13 -6.79
C PRO A 15 -10.03 -40.12 -6.36
N PRO A 16 -9.90 -39.48 -5.19
CA PRO A 16 -10.93 -38.57 -4.69
C PRO A 16 -11.17 -37.42 -5.68
N PRO A 17 -12.42 -36.95 -5.82
CA PRO A 17 -12.76 -35.89 -6.74
C PRO A 17 -11.98 -34.62 -6.39
N ARG A 18 -11.23 -34.12 -7.37
CA ARG A 18 -10.52 -32.84 -7.32
C ARG A 18 -11.57 -31.74 -7.10
N PRO A 19 -11.42 -30.83 -6.13
CA PRO A 19 -12.38 -29.77 -5.92
C PRO A 19 -12.40 -28.85 -7.15
N THR A 20 -13.45 -29.01 -7.96
CA THR A 20 -13.89 -28.04 -8.96
C THR A 20 -14.48 -26.84 -8.21
N GLY A 21 -13.62 -25.89 -7.91
CA GLY A 21 -14.01 -24.65 -7.25
C GLY A 21 -13.00 -23.56 -7.57
N GLY A 22 -13.17 -22.93 -8.73
CA GLY A 22 -12.60 -21.62 -9.00
C GLY A 22 -13.22 -20.60 -8.07
N GLN A 23 -12.80 -20.60 -6.80
CA GLN A 23 -13.08 -19.52 -5.88
C GLN A 23 -12.07 -18.42 -6.16
N THR A 24 -12.57 -17.34 -6.75
CA THR A 24 -11.94 -16.04 -6.77
C THR A 24 -11.54 -15.66 -5.33
N LYS A 25 -10.25 -15.81 -5.01
CA LYS A 25 -9.66 -15.35 -3.75
C LYS A 25 -9.58 -13.82 -3.74
N PHE A 26 -10.74 -13.18 -3.57
CA PHE A 26 -10.84 -11.80 -3.08
C PHE A 26 -11.64 -11.82 -1.75
N GLY A 27 -11.19 -12.66 -0.83
CA GLY A 27 -11.62 -12.58 0.57
C GLY A 27 -10.75 -11.56 1.27
N PHE A 28 -11.27 -10.35 1.49
CA PHE A 28 -10.65 -9.43 2.45
C PHE A 28 -10.87 -10.05 3.83
N ASP A 29 -9.82 -10.65 4.38
CA ASP A 29 -9.89 -11.41 5.62
C ASP A 29 -10.07 -10.47 6.81
N LEU A 30 -11.32 -10.28 7.22
CA LEU A 30 -11.71 -9.39 8.32
C LEU A 30 -11.14 -9.86 9.67
N GLN A 31 -10.71 -11.13 9.79
CA GLN A 31 -10.08 -11.65 11.01
C GLN A 31 -8.62 -11.19 11.15
N SER A 32 -7.93 -10.89 10.04
CA SER A 32 -6.58 -10.28 10.07
C SER A 32 -6.56 -8.87 10.66
N LEU A 33 -7.70 -8.18 10.69
CA LEU A 33 -7.88 -6.87 11.32
C LEU A 33 -8.19 -6.95 12.82
N GLN A 34 -8.38 -8.14 13.39
CA GLN A 34 -8.56 -8.31 14.83
C GLN A 34 -7.21 -8.53 15.56
N SER A 35 -6.20 -9.02 14.85
CA SER A 35 -4.81 -9.11 15.33
C SER A 35 -3.99 -7.91 14.84
N LEU A 36 -4.49 -6.69 15.04
CA LEU A 36 -3.67 -5.52 14.77
C LEU A 36 -2.49 -5.52 15.75
N PRO A 37 -1.24 -5.46 15.27
CA PRO A 37 -0.08 -5.32 16.13
C PRO A 37 -0.28 -4.07 16.99
N SER A 38 0.24 -4.10 18.21
CA SER A 38 0.22 -2.92 19.08
C SER A 38 0.84 -1.73 18.34
N PRO A 39 0.41 -0.48 18.61
CA PRO A 39 0.97 0.70 17.93
C PRO A 39 2.50 0.77 18.01
N MET A 40 3.09 0.27 19.10
CA MET A 40 4.53 0.19 19.28
C MET A 40 5.18 -0.86 18.38
N GLU A 41 4.57 -2.02 18.20
CA GLU A 41 5.03 -3.03 17.25
C GLU A 41 4.88 -2.53 15.81
N LEU A 42 3.81 -1.82 15.47
CA LEU A 42 3.65 -1.15 14.17
C LEU A 42 4.75 -0.14 13.92
N ILE A 43 5.07 0.70 14.91
CA ILE A 43 6.17 1.67 14.81
C ILE A 43 7.51 0.95 14.66
N GLN A 44 7.73 -0.15 15.39
CA GLN A 44 8.95 -0.95 15.25
C GLN A 44 9.05 -1.63 13.89
N MET A 45 7.96 -2.21 13.37
CA MET A 45 7.90 -2.81 12.04
C MET A 45 8.11 -1.78 10.93
N VAL A 46 7.50 -0.61 11.05
CA VAL A 46 7.74 0.53 10.14
C VAL A 46 9.19 0.97 10.23
N ARG A 47 9.75 1.10 11.44
CA ARG A 47 11.15 1.48 11.64
C ARG A 47 12.15 0.48 11.07
N LEU A 48 11.85 -0.82 11.17
CA LEU A 48 12.67 -1.90 10.61
C LEU A 48 12.55 -1.99 9.08
N SER A 49 11.40 -1.60 8.54
CA SER A 49 11.13 -1.56 7.09
C SER A 49 11.68 -0.29 6.41
N LEU A 50 11.98 0.75 7.18
CA LEU A 50 12.61 1.98 6.70
C LEU A 50 14.13 1.79 6.62
N ARG A 51 14.70 2.05 5.45
CA ARG A 51 16.16 2.10 5.29
C ARG A 51 16.71 3.28 6.10
N PRO A 52 17.92 3.16 6.70
CA PRO A 52 18.51 4.21 7.51
C PRO A 52 18.50 5.56 6.80
N TRP A 53 17.88 6.57 7.41
CA TRP A 53 17.76 7.92 6.86
C TRP A 53 19.13 8.58 6.61
N THR A 54 20.16 8.15 7.33
CA THR A 54 21.55 8.57 7.13
C THR A 54 22.08 8.19 5.75
N VAL A 55 21.66 7.05 5.22
CA VAL A 55 22.02 6.59 3.87
C VAL A 55 21.22 7.37 2.83
N PHE A 56 19.93 7.59 3.07
CA PHE A 56 19.05 8.35 2.18
C PHE A 56 19.54 9.80 1.99
N PHE A 57 19.86 10.52 3.08
CA PHE A 57 20.34 11.91 3.00
C PHE A 57 21.85 12.05 2.82
N ASN A 58 22.57 11.00 2.38
CA ASN A 58 24.00 11.10 2.15
C ASN A 58 24.30 11.89 0.85
N ILE A 59 24.48 13.21 1.00
CA ILE A 59 24.72 14.16 -0.10
C ILE A 59 26.03 13.85 -0.84
N SER A 60 27.00 13.16 -0.22
CA SER A 60 28.26 12.77 -0.86
C SER A 60 28.08 11.77 -2.01
N ASN A 61 26.94 11.06 -2.07
CA ASN A 61 26.62 10.11 -3.14
C ASN A 61 25.88 10.76 -4.33
N PHE A 62 25.66 12.07 -4.33
CA PHE A 62 25.00 12.74 -5.45
C PHE A 62 25.98 12.90 -6.62
N LYS A 63 25.76 12.16 -7.70
CA LYS A 63 26.59 12.24 -8.92
C LYS A 63 25.70 12.16 -10.17
N SER A 64 25.91 13.07 -11.11
CA SER A 64 25.21 13.03 -12.40
C SER A 64 25.61 11.80 -13.22
N ALA A 65 24.65 11.19 -13.89
CA ALA A 65 24.90 10.04 -14.76
C ALA A 65 25.45 10.50 -16.12
N VAL A 66 26.54 9.87 -16.57
CA VAL A 66 27.21 10.18 -17.85
C VAL A 66 26.43 9.68 -19.07
N SER A 67 25.45 8.78 -18.88
CA SER A 67 24.66 8.17 -19.97
C SER A 67 23.21 7.93 -19.57
N MET A 68 22.27 8.13 -20.50
CA MET A 68 20.82 7.92 -20.31
C MET A 68 20.46 6.48 -19.93
N GLN A 69 21.19 5.48 -20.46
CA GLN A 69 20.94 4.07 -20.15
C GLN A 69 21.30 3.75 -18.70
N ARG A 70 22.44 4.28 -18.23
CA ARG A 70 22.86 4.16 -16.83
C ARG A 70 21.93 4.94 -15.90
N LEU A 71 21.44 6.10 -16.34
CA LEU A 71 20.47 6.87 -15.57
C LEU A 71 19.17 6.08 -15.33
N LYS A 72 18.62 5.45 -16.37
CA LYS A 72 17.41 4.63 -16.24
C LYS A 72 17.62 3.48 -15.23
N ASN A 73 18.73 2.77 -15.32
CA ASN A 73 19.04 1.68 -14.40
C ASN A 73 19.19 2.18 -12.95
N ARG A 74 19.86 3.32 -12.75
CA ARG A 74 19.97 3.97 -11.43
C ARG A 74 18.60 4.33 -10.86
N VAL A 75 17.74 4.97 -11.65
CA VAL A 75 16.39 5.35 -11.20
C VAL A 75 15.59 4.13 -10.76
N MET A 76 15.57 3.06 -11.57
CA MET A 76 14.85 1.83 -11.21
C MET A 76 15.40 1.18 -9.94
N HIS A 77 16.73 1.16 -9.79
CA HIS A 77 17.37 0.56 -8.64
C HIS A 77 17.16 1.39 -7.37
N ASN A 78 17.28 2.71 -7.46
CA ASN A 78 16.97 3.67 -6.39
C ASN A 78 15.51 3.57 -5.94
N LEU A 79 14.58 3.45 -6.89
CA LEU A 79 13.15 3.36 -6.61
C LEU A 79 12.82 2.10 -5.82
N SER A 80 13.45 0.97 -6.17
CA SER A 80 13.33 -0.29 -5.43
C SER A 80 14.02 -0.21 -4.06
N TYR A 81 15.25 0.33 -4.00
CA TYR A 81 16.07 0.36 -2.80
C TYR A 81 15.49 1.29 -1.70
N PHE A 82 14.93 2.44 -2.07
CA PHE A 82 14.38 3.44 -1.13
C PHE A 82 12.84 3.53 -1.14
N GLN A 83 12.14 2.50 -1.63
CA GLN A 83 10.68 2.48 -1.74
C GLN A 83 9.97 2.94 -0.46
N SER A 84 10.32 2.35 0.69
CA SER A 84 9.71 2.70 1.99
C SER A 84 9.94 4.17 2.37
N ASN A 85 11.14 4.69 2.11
CA ASN A 85 11.50 6.07 2.41
C ASN A 85 10.72 7.05 1.51
N TYR A 86 10.53 6.72 0.23
CA TYR A 86 9.71 7.52 -0.68
C TYR A 86 8.22 7.53 -0.31
N ILE A 87 7.67 6.38 0.10
CA ILE A 87 6.29 6.30 0.62
C ILE A 87 6.14 7.19 1.86
N PHE A 88 7.13 7.16 2.76
CA PHE A 88 7.10 8.01 3.95
C PHE A 88 7.15 9.50 3.58
N VAL A 89 8.05 9.92 2.69
CA VAL A 89 8.12 11.31 2.20
C VAL A 89 6.80 11.74 1.55
N PHE A 90 6.18 10.86 0.76
CA PHE A 90 4.86 11.11 0.18
C PHE A 90 3.78 11.34 1.25
N ILE A 91 3.72 10.48 2.29
CA ILE A 91 2.76 10.63 3.38
C ILE A 91 2.97 11.94 4.14
N VAL A 92 4.22 12.30 4.46
CA VAL A 92 4.54 13.55 5.14
C VAL A 92 4.14 14.76 4.31
N LEU A 93 4.47 14.77 3.01
CA LEU A 93 4.06 15.84 2.09
C LEU A 93 2.53 15.93 1.96
N MET A 94 1.85 14.78 1.91
CA MET A 94 0.39 14.73 1.87
C MET A 94 -0.23 15.34 3.13
N ILE A 95 0.24 14.95 4.31
CA ILE A 95 -0.23 15.54 5.58
C ILE A 95 0.04 17.04 5.62
N TYR A 96 1.24 17.46 5.23
CA TYR A 96 1.61 18.89 5.18
C TYR A 96 0.68 19.70 4.25
N CYS A 97 0.41 19.19 3.05
CA CYS A 97 -0.51 19.83 2.10
C CYS A 97 -1.96 19.87 2.61
N LEU A 98 -2.42 18.81 3.28
CA LEU A 98 -3.74 18.79 3.90
C LEU A 98 -3.88 19.82 5.02
N ILE A 99 -2.87 19.96 5.88
CA ILE A 99 -2.86 20.95 6.98
C ILE A 99 -2.83 22.38 6.44
N THR A 100 -2.10 22.61 5.35
CA THR A 100 -1.98 23.95 4.74
C THR A 100 -3.27 24.38 4.01
N SER A 101 -4.20 23.45 3.73
CA SER A 101 -5.50 23.75 3.13
C SER A 101 -6.64 23.65 4.17
N PRO A 102 -6.94 24.75 4.91
CA PRO A 102 -7.92 24.71 6.01
C PRO A 102 -9.34 24.37 5.53
N LEU A 103 -9.72 24.80 4.33
CA LEU A 103 -11.05 24.52 3.78
C LEU A 103 -11.22 23.03 3.41
N THR A 104 -10.23 22.44 2.75
CA THR A 104 -10.26 21.00 2.41
C THR A 104 -10.28 20.16 3.69
N LEU A 105 -9.50 20.55 4.69
CA LEU A 105 -9.45 19.86 5.98
C LEU A 105 -10.80 19.95 6.70
N LEU A 106 -11.45 21.13 6.72
CA LEU A 106 -12.77 21.29 7.35
C LEU A 106 -13.82 20.37 6.71
N VAL A 107 -13.91 20.33 5.38
CA VAL A 107 -14.86 19.44 4.69
C VAL A 107 -14.54 17.98 4.97
N LEU A 108 -13.26 17.59 4.91
CA LEU A 108 -12.84 16.24 5.22
C LEU A 108 -13.18 15.85 6.66
N ALA A 109 -12.96 16.74 7.63
CA ALA A 109 -13.30 16.55 9.03
C ALA A 109 -14.82 16.44 9.22
N ALA A 110 -15.61 17.26 8.54
CA ALA A 110 -17.07 17.19 8.58
C ALA A 110 -17.59 15.85 8.02
N VAL A 111 -17.01 15.37 6.92
CA VAL A 111 -17.34 14.06 6.34
C VAL A 111 -16.93 12.93 7.26
N ALA A 112 -15.72 12.98 7.84
CA ALA A 112 -15.24 11.99 8.80
C ALA A 112 -16.12 11.94 10.06
N TYR A 113 -16.49 13.11 10.60
CA TYR A 113 -17.40 13.21 11.73
C TYR A 113 -18.80 12.68 11.39
N GLY A 114 -19.34 13.01 10.21
CA GLY A 114 -20.61 12.49 9.73
C GLY A 114 -20.59 10.96 9.58
N ALA A 115 -19.54 10.41 8.97
CA ALA A 115 -19.36 8.97 8.80
C ALA A 115 -19.22 8.26 10.15
N HIS A 116 -18.43 8.82 11.08
CA HIS A 116 -18.29 8.30 12.43
C HIS A 116 -19.63 8.30 13.18
N ARG A 117 -20.41 9.38 13.09
CA ARG A 117 -21.73 9.49 13.72
C ARG A 117 -22.72 8.46 13.16
N ILE A 118 -22.73 8.25 11.84
CA ILE A 118 -23.56 7.22 11.20
C ILE A 118 -23.15 5.82 11.69
N ARG A 119 -21.84 5.55 11.72
CA ARG A 119 -21.28 4.28 12.17
C ARG A 119 -21.61 3.97 13.63
N SER A 120 -21.48 4.97 14.51
CA SER A 120 -21.76 4.86 15.94
C SER A 120 -23.25 4.71 16.23
N SER A 121 -24.11 5.42 15.50
CA SER A 121 -25.56 5.34 15.66
C SER A 121 -26.09 3.96 15.24
N ASN A 122 -25.53 3.37 14.17
CA ASN A 122 -25.91 2.06 13.62
C ASN A 122 -27.43 1.88 13.43
N ARG A 123 -28.11 3.00 13.16
CA ARG A 123 -29.55 3.07 12.98
C ARG A 123 -29.90 2.97 11.50
N ASN A 124 -30.86 2.12 11.18
CA ASN A 124 -31.49 2.11 9.87
C ASN A 124 -32.38 3.35 9.76
N LEU A 125 -32.17 4.17 8.73
CA LEU A 125 -33.00 5.35 8.47
C LEU A 125 -34.08 4.95 7.48
N THR A 126 -35.33 5.10 7.85
CA THR A 126 -36.45 4.87 6.94
C THR A 126 -36.78 6.17 6.23
N ILE A 127 -36.39 6.29 4.96
CA ILE A 127 -36.71 7.45 4.13
C ILE A 127 -37.77 7.00 3.13
N MET A 128 -38.93 7.67 3.16
CA MET A 128 -40.02 7.48 2.19
C MET A 128 -40.48 6.01 2.07
N GLY A 129 -40.50 5.26 3.18
CA GLY A 129 -40.90 3.85 3.23
C GLY A 129 -39.77 2.84 2.96
N HIS A 130 -38.58 3.27 2.53
CA HIS A 130 -37.43 2.41 2.31
C HIS A 130 -36.43 2.47 3.48
N THR A 131 -36.01 1.31 3.98
CA THR A 131 -35.00 1.19 5.03
C THR A 131 -33.59 1.30 4.46
N VAL A 132 -32.90 2.40 4.78
CA VAL A 132 -31.53 2.66 4.36
C VAL A 132 -30.57 2.19 5.44
N THR A 133 -29.75 1.20 5.08
CA THR A 133 -28.73 0.65 5.98
C THR A 133 -27.61 1.67 6.27
N PRO A 134 -26.90 1.59 7.41
CA PRO A 134 -25.79 2.49 7.73
C PRO A 134 -24.69 2.52 6.65
N LYS A 135 -24.46 1.40 5.95
CA LYS A 135 -23.52 1.34 4.83
C LYS A 135 -23.96 2.24 3.67
N GLN A 136 -25.24 2.19 3.30
CA GLN A 136 -25.80 3.04 2.24
C GLN A 136 -25.82 4.52 2.64
N GLN A 137 -26.06 4.84 3.92
CA GLN A 137 -25.97 6.21 4.43
C GLN A 137 -24.55 6.77 4.30
N ILE A 138 -23.53 5.97 4.63
CA ILE A 138 -22.12 6.37 4.46
C ILE A 138 -21.81 6.57 2.97
N ILE A 139 -22.27 5.70 2.07
CA ILE A 139 -22.08 5.87 0.63
C ILE A 139 -22.75 7.16 0.15
N GLY A 140 -23.98 7.42 0.57
CA GLY A 140 -24.70 8.66 0.24
C GLY A 140 -23.99 9.92 0.75
N LEU A 141 -23.45 9.88 1.97
CA LEU A 141 -22.64 10.96 2.53
C LEU A 141 -21.39 11.23 1.68
N HIS A 142 -20.64 10.19 1.30
CA HIS A 142 -19.45 10.34 0.46
C HIS A 142 -19.81 10.85 -0.94
N LEU A 143 -20.92 10.37 -1.51
CA LEU A 143 -21.39 10.79 -2.82
C LEU A 143 -21.82 12.27 -2.82
N GLY A 144 -22.49 12.73 -1.76
CA GLY A 144 -22.83 14.15 -1.59
C GLY A 144 -21.62 15.03 -1.26
N ALA A 145 -20.62 14.49 -0.56
CA ALA A 145 -19.39 15.20 -0.23
C ALA A 145 -18.42 15.32 -1.41
N ALA A 146 -18.44 14.39 -2.37
CA ALA A 146 -17.51 14.39 -3.48
C ALA A 146 -17.57 15.68 -4.34
N PRO A 147 -18.76 16.18 -4.77
CA PRO A 147 -18.86 17.48 -5.45
C PRO A 147 -18.37 18.64 -4.59
N LEU A 148 -18.66 18.62 -3.29
CA LEU A 148 -18.24 19.67 -2.36
C LEU A 148 -16.71 19.70 -2.21
N LEU A 149 -16.08 18.54 -2.05
CA LEU A 149 -14.62 18.40 -2.01
C LEU A 149 -13.97 18.88 -3.31
N PHE A 150 -14.58 18.56 -4.46
CA PHE A 150 -14.12 19.07 -5.75
C PHE A 150 -14.19 20.61 -5.81
N LEU A 151 -15.31 21.20 -5.37
CA LEU A 151 -15.53 22.65 -5.36
C LEU A 151 -14.56 23.39 -4.43
N VAL A 152 -14.23 22.79 -3.30
CA VAL A 152 -13.28 23.31 -2.30
C VAL A 152 -11.81 23.10 -2.74
N GLY A 153 -11.59 22.49 -3.90
CA GLY A 153 -10.25 22.34 -4.48
C GLY A 153 -9.45 21.17 -3.93
N ALA A 154 -10.10 20.15 -3.34
CA ALA A 154 -9.42 18.93 -2.89
C ALA A 154 -8.63 18.26 -4.04
N GLY A 155 -9.16 18.31 -5.27
CA GLY A 155 -8.47 17.81 -6.45
C GLY A 155 -7.17 18.55 -6.75
N ALA A 156 -7.15 19.88 -6.60
CA ALA A 156 -5.93 20.67 -6.79
C ALA A 156 -4.89 20.34 -5.72
N VAL A 157 -5.30 20.19 -4.46
CA VAL A 157 -4.40 19.77 -3.36
C VAL A 157 -3.78 18.40 -3.67
N LEU A 158 -4.60 17.42 -4.07
CA LEU A 158 -4.11 16.08 -4.42
C LEU A 158 -3.16 16.11 -5.62
N PHE A 159 -3.52 16.85 -6.68
CA PHE A 159 -2.70 16.97 -7.88
C PHE A 159 -1.33 17.60 -7.57
N TRP A 160 -1.30 18.72 -6.83
CA TRP A 160 -0.06 19.39 -6.47
C TRP A 160 0.80 18.55 -5.53
N THR A 161 0.19 17.90 -4.54
CA THR A 161 0.93 17.02 -3.62
C THR A 161 1.55 15.85 -4.39
N LEU A 162 0.77 15.19 -5.25
CA LEU A 162 1.25 14.07 -6.05
C LEU A 162 2.36 14.53 -6.99
N GLY A 163 2.18 15.64 -7.70
CA GLY A 163 3.19 16.21 -8.58
C GLY A 163 4.49 16.56 -7.85
N ALA A 164 4.40 17.27 -6.72
CA ALA A 164 5.55 17.65 -5.91
C ALA A 164 6.29 16.43 -5.36
N SER A 165 5.56 15.43 -4.86
CA SER A 165 6.16 14.19 -4.36
C SER A 165 6.88 13.41 -5.47
N CYS A 166 6.24 13.23 -6.62
CA CYS A 166 6.85 12.58 -7.79
C CYS A 166 8.10 13.33 -8.23
N PHE A 167 8.07 14.67 -8.24
CA PHE A 167 9.22 15.49 -8.59
C PHE A 167 10.38 15.31 -7.62
N VAL A 168 10.13 15.38 -6.31
CA VAL A 168 11.17 15.19 -5.28
C VAL A 168 11.75 13.78 -5.32
N ILE A 169 10.91 12.75 -5.44
CA ILE A 169 11.32 11.35 -5.53
C ILE A 169 12.15 11.12 -6.79
N PHE A 170 11.68 11.64 -7.93
CA PHE A 170 12.39 11.49 -9.21
C PHE A 170 13.74 12.21 -9.18
N MET A 171 13.79 13.43 -8.65
CA MET A 171 15.05 14.16 -8.46
C MET A 171 16.01 13.34 -7.60
N HIS A 172 15.56 12.85 -6.45
CA HIS A 172 16.39 11.98 -5.61
C HIS A 172 16.87 10.73 -6.37
N ALA A 173 15.99 10.02 -7.07
CA ALA A 173 16.32 8.80 -7.79
C ALA A 173 17.27 9.01 -8.98
N VAL A 174 17.24 10.20 -9.60
CA VAL A 174 18.12 10.60 -10.72
C VAL A 174 19.53 10.91 -10.22
N PHE A 175 19.64 11.66 -9.12
CA PHE A 175 20.93 12.16 -8.66
C PHE A 175 21.63 11.24 -7.66
N TYR A 176 20.90 10.37 -6.95
CA TYR A 176 21.48 9.44 -5.98
C TYR A 176 22.23 8.30 -6.67
N ASN A 177 23.53 8.17 -6.42
CA ASN A 177 24.36 7.13 -7.04
C ASN A 177 24.39 5.85 -6.21
N ILE A 178 23.40 4.97 -6.41
CA ILE A 178 23.31 3.67 -5.73
C ILE A 178 24.45 2.71 -6.09
N ASP A 179 25.05 2.86 -7.27
CA ASP A 179 26.11 1.96 -7.75
C ASP A 179 27.30 1.92 -6.78
N ALA A 180 27.64 3.03 -6.12
CA ALA A 180 28.77 3.09 -5.20
C ALA A 180 28.54 2.24 -3.94
N ILE A 181 27.33 2.23 -3.40
CA ILE A 181 26.99 1.55 -2.15
C ILE A 181 26.87 0.04 -2.37
N VAL A 182 26.26 -0.34 -3.49
CA VAL A 182 26.09 -1.76 -3.86
C VAL A 182 27.44 -2.42 -4.12
N THR A 183 28.39 -1.68 -4.71
CA THR A 183 29.77 -2.18 -4.88
C THR A 183 30.47 -2.36 -3.52
N GLU A 184 30.38 -1.40 -2.60
CA GLU A 184 30.98 -1.54 -1.25
C GLU A 184 30.37 -2.70 -0.45
N GLU A 185 29.05 -2.90 -0.50
CA GLU A 185 28.38 -4.03 0.15
C GLU A 185 28.86 -5.38 -0.43
N ASN A 186 29.00 -5.45 -1.76
CA ASN A 186 29.47 -6.67 -2.43
C ASN A 186 30.95 -6.95 -2.13
N GLU A 187 31.81 -5.95 -2.14
CA GLU A 187 33.23 -6.10 -1.78
C GLU A 187 33.41 -6.47 -0.30
N GLY A 188 32.63 -5.89 0.61
CA GLY A 188 32.63 -6.25 2.02
C GLY A 188 32.18 -7.69 2.28
N PHE A 189 31.16 -8.18 1.55
CA PHE A 189 30.74 -9.58 1.61
C PHE A 189 31.85 -10.52 1.14
N LEU A 190 32.50 -10.21 0.01
CA LEU A 190 33.59 -11.04 -0.51
C LEU A 190 34.80 -11.06 0.44
N ALA A 191 35.13 -9.95 1.10
CA ALA A 191 36.20 -9.88 2.09
C ALA A 191 35.91 -10.65 3.38
N GLN A 192 34.64 -10.93 3.69
CA GLN A 192 34.26 -11.74 4.86
C GLN A 192 34.22 -13.25 4.55
N VAL A 193 34.05 -13.62 3.28
CA VAL A 193 33.89 -15.02 2.84
C VAL A 193 35.22 -15.66 2.42
N VAL A 194 36.26 -14.86 2.15
CA VAL A 194 37.64 -15.29 1.85
C VAL A 194 38.49 -15.25 3.12
#